data_AF-A0A9W8KH36-F1
#
_entry.id   AF-A0A9W8KH36-F1
#
_cell.length_a   1.000
_cell.length_b   1.000
_cell.length_c   1.000
_cell.angle_alpha   90.00
_cell.angle_beta   90.00
_cell.angle_gamma   90.00
#
_symmetry.space_group_name_H-M   'P 1'
#
loop_
_entity.id
_entity.type
_entity.pdbx_description
1 polymer ?
#
loop_
_entity_poly.entity_id
_entity_poly.type
_entity_poly.pdbx_seq_one_letter_code
_entity_poly.pdbx_strand_id
1 'polypeptide(L)'
;MLKGGLVYFVGELDPRKINRGTAHDARTNEETEIVYTNCKVVGNGSFGVVFQAELVPSGEQVAIKKVLQDKRFKNRELSVMKSVFHRNVVGLKYFFYSQGEKDDIYLNLVLEYVPETIYRVTRQYAKAKQCVPMLYVKLFMYQLFRSLNYIHSMGICHRDIKPQNLLVNSSTGVLKLCDFGSAKTLIAGEPNVSYICSRYYRAPELIFGATNYTGRIDIWSAGCVMAELMLGQPLFPGESGIDQLVEIIKVLGTPTKEQIRTMNPNYMDHRFPQIKPHPFSRIFRNRTSPESIDLITKLLDYTPTKRLTSIQAMTHPFFDELRDPNTKLHSGQDLPELFDFTIEELSVDPTLLEALVPPHRVADLQANGIDIYQFVAKPLPIPLPLALQ
;
A
#
# COMPACT_ATOMS: atom_id res chain seq x y z
N MET A 1 26.92 -25.41 5.56
CA MET A 1 28.15 -25.00 4.84
C MET A 1 27.73 -24.10 3.68
N LEU A 2 27.81 -22.78 3.85
CA LEU A 2 27.64 -21.80 2.77
C LEU A 2 29.05 -21.33 2.40
N LYS A 3 29.62 -21.89 1.33
CA LYS A 3 30.85 -21.41 0.71
C LYS A 3 30.46 -20.70 -0.59
N GLY A 4 30.26 -19.40 -0.49
CA GLY A 4 30.15 -18.44 -1.59
C GLY A 4 30.55 -17.10 -1.01
N GLY A 5 31.67 -16.54 -1.46
CA GLY A 5 32.24 -15.33 -0.89
C GLY A 5 31.34 -14.14 -1.12
N LEU A 6 30.76 -13.60 -0.05
CA LEU A 6 30.14 -12.27 -0.08
C LEU A 6 31.25 -11.25 -0.38
N VAL A 7 31.15 -10.55 -1.51
CA VAL A 7 32.04 -9.44 -1.86
C VAL A 7 31.44 -8.16 -1.26
N TYR A 8 32.24 -7.46 -0.46
CA TYR A 8 31.81 -6.32 0.36
C TYR A 8 31.98 -4.98 -0.38
N PHE A 9 30.98 -4.09 -0.29
CA PHE A 9 31.16 -2.67 -0.60
C PHE A 9 31.98 -2.01 0.52
N VAL A 10 33.08 -1.35 0.15
CA VAL A 10 33.91 -0.55 1.06
C VAL A 10 33.77 0.92 0.64
N GLY A 11 33.05 1.73 1.43
CA GLY A 11 33.02 3.19 1.29
C GLY A 11 31.66 3.83 1.51
N GLU A 12 31.66 5.04 2.07
CA GLU A 12 30.49 5.93 2.09
C GLU A 12 30.10 6.35 0.66
N LEU A 13 28.79 6.45 0.40
CA LEU A 13 28.25 6.83 -0.91
C LEU A 13 28.50 8.33 -1.17
N ASP A 14 29.61 8.66 -1.83
CA ASP A 14 29.88 10.02 -2.30
C ASP A 14 28.95 10.37 -3.48
N PRO A 15 28.12 11.43 -3.40
CA PRO A 15 27.19 11.86 -4.44
C PRO A 15 27.83 12.12 -5.81
N ARG A 16 29.15 12.38 -5.86
CA ARG A 16 29.89 12.72 -7.10
C ARG A 16 30.73 11.56 -7.64
N LYS A 17 30.76 10.42 -6.96
CA LYS A 17 31.54 9.24 -7.39
C LYS A 17 30.66 8.21 -8.08
N ILE A 18 31.24 7.54 -9.07
CA ILE A 18 30.67 6.35 -9.68
C ILE A 18 30.84 5.20 -8.66
N ASN A 19 29.73 4.56 -8.29
CA ASN A 19 29.72 3.38 -7.43
C ASN A 19 29.56 2.15 -8.32
N ARG A 20 30.40 1.14 -8.14
CA ARG A 20 30.39 -0.13 -8.89
C ARG A 20 30.44 -1.28 -7.90
N GLY A 21 29.63 -2.31 -8.11
CA GLY A 21 29.72 -3.52 -7.30
C GLY A 21 28.79 -4.63 -7.77
N THR A 22 28.98 -5.81 -7.20
CA THR A 22 28.13 -6.98 -7.45
C THR A 22 26.83 -6.85 -6.68
N ALA A 23 25.72 -7.10 -7.35
CA ALA A 23 24.39 -7.23 -6.78
C ALA A 23 23.71 -8.49 -7.28
N HIS A 24 22.60 -8.86 -6.66
CA HIS A 24 21.75 -9.94 -7.13
C HIS A 24 20.55 -9.36 -7.84
N ASP A 25 20.24 -9.90 -9.03
CA ASP A 25 18.95 -9.65 -9.69
C ASP A 25 17.80 -10.15 -8.80
N ALA A 26 16.77 -9.33 -8.63
CA ALA A 26 15.68 -9.64 -7.72
C ALA A 26 14.84 -10.84 -8.16
N ARG A 27 14.75 -11.09 -9.48
CA ARG A 27 13.94 -12.15 -10.08
C ARG A 27 14.71 -13.45 -10.20
N THR A 28 15.92 -13.40 -10.78
CA THR A 28 16.71 -14.62 -11.06
C THR A 28 17.61 -15.01 -9.91
N ASN A 29 17.90 -14.07 -8.99
CA ASN A 29 18.91 -14.21 -7.93
C ASN A 29 20.34 -14.43 -8.46
N GLU A 30 20.55 -14.27 -9.77
CA GLU A 30 21.86 -14.32 -10.39
C GLU A 30 22.68 -13.09 -10.01
N GLU A 31 23.99 -13.29 -9.84
CA GLU A 31 24.92 -12.20 -9.58
C GLU A 31 25.15 -11.40 -10.85
N THR A 32 25.07 -10.08 -10.74
CA THR A 32 25.35 -9.14 -11.82
C THR A 32 26.12 -7.95 -11.28
N GLU A 33 26.98 -7.37 -12.11
CA GLU A 33 27.59 -6.09 -11.79
C GLU A 33 26.57 -4.96 -12.01
N ILE A 34 26.45 -4.05 -11.04
CA ILE A 34 25.69 -2.81 -11.19
C ILE A 34 26.62 -1.61 -10.98
N VAL A 35 26.40 -0.57 -11.77
CA VAL A 35 27.10 0.71 -11.65
C VAL A 35 26.05 1.80 -11.47
N TYR A 36 26.23 2.68 -10.49
CA TYR A 36 25.31 3.79 -10.23
C TYR A 36 26.01 5.05 -9.74
N THR A 37 25.39 6.19 -9.99
CA THR A 37 25.93 7.52 -9.66
C THR A 37 24.82 8.46 -9.14
N ASN A 38 25.16 9.73 -8.89
CA ASN A 38 24.24 10.79 -8.48
C ASN A 38 23.42 10.48 -7.21
N CYS A 39 24.04 9.78 -6.25
CA CYS A 39 23.40 9.35 -5.01
C CYS A 39 23.02 10.54 -4.12
N LYS A 40 21.73 10.78 -3.89
CA LYS A 40 21.25 11.80 -2.96
C LYS A 40 20.24 11.23 -1.96
N VAL A 41 20.34 11.63 -0.71
CA VAL A 41 19.37 11.22 0.31
C VAL A 41 18.01 11.86 0.00
N VAL A 42 16.97 11.04 -0.11
CA VAL A 42 15.59 11.48 -0.37
C VAL A 42 14.64 11.16 0.79
N GLY A 43 15.05 10.30 1.72
CA GLY A 43 14.27 10.00 2.92
C GLY A 43 15.12 9.38 4.01
N ASN A 44 14.82 9.72 5.26
CA ASN A 44 15.34 9.09 6.46
C ASN A 44 14.17 8.56 7.27
N GLY A 45 14.16 7.26 7.55
CA GLY A 45 13.12 6.61 8.34
C GLY A 45 13.72 5.84 9.52
N SER A 46 12.85 5.34 10.40
CA SER A 46 13.26 4.56 11.58
C SER A 46 14.06 3.30 11.23
N PHE A 47 13.91 2.78 10.01
CA PHE A 47 14.50 1.52 9.57
C PHE A 47 15.72 1.69 8.66
N GLY A 48 16.04 2.91 8.23
CA GLY A 48 17.15 3.15 7.31
C GLY A 48 17.04 4.44 6.50
N VAL A 49 17.93 4.54 5.51
CA VAL A 49 18.09 5.70 4.63
C VAL A 49 17.72 5.32 3.21
N VAL A 50 17.00 6.19 2.52
CA VAL A 50 16.65 6.03 1.10
C VAL A 50 17.42 7.05 0.28
N PHE A 51 18.15 6.55 -0.70
CA PHE A 51 18.87 7.35 -1.69
C PHE A 51 18.14 7.32 -3.03
N GLN A 52 18.10 8.43 -3.75
CA GLN A 52 17.90 8.41 -5.20
C GLN A 52 19.25 8.29 -5.86
N ALA A 53 19.37 7.44 -6.88
CA ALA A 53 20.58 7.23 -7.67
C ALA A 53 20.20 6.99 -9.14
N GLU A 54 21.21 6.92 -10.00
CA GLU A 54 21.07 6.68 -11.43
C GLU A 54 21.94 5.49 -11.86
N LEU A 55 21.34 4.48 -12.51
CA LEU A 55 22.05 3.33 -13.06
C LEU A 55 22.83 3.70 -14.32
N VAL A 56 24.03 3.15 -14.48
CA VAL A 56 24.91 3.34 -15.64
C VAL A 56 25.06 2.01 -16.38
N PRO A 57 25.01 1.99 -17.73
CA PRO A 57 24.88 3.13 -18.64
C PRO A 57 23.44 3.53 -18.99
N SER A 58 22.42 2.87 -18.42
CA SER A 58 21.02 3.08 -18.84
C SER A 58 20.47 4.48 -18.54
N GLY A 59 21.05 5.21 -17.58
CA GLY A 59 20.52 6.48 -17.09
C GLY A 59 19.24 6.31 -16.26
N GLU A 60 18.86 5.07 -15.92
CA GLU A 60 17.63 4.79 -15.21
C GLU A 60 17.72 5.29 -13.76
N GLN A 61 16.75 6.13 -13.36
CA GLN A 61 16.64 6.57 -11.97
C GLN A 61 16.12 5.42 -11.09
N VAL A 62 16.77 5.23 -9.93
CA VAL A 62 16.42 4.20 -8.94
C VAL A 62 16.39 4.77 -7.53
N ALA A 63 15.68 4.09 -6.64
CA ALA A 63 15.73 4.34 -5.21
C ALA A 63 16.50 3.22 -4.51
N ILE A 64 17.53 3.54 -3.73
CA ILE A 64 18.31 2.58 -2.95
C ILE A 64 17.93 2.73 -1.48
N LYS A 65 17.18 1.76 -0.94
CA LYS A 65 16.84 1.71 0.50
C LYS A 65 17.91 0.90 1.22
N LYS A 66 18.71 1.58 2.04
CA LYS A 66 19.77 1.00 2.87
C LYS A 66 19.24 0.78 4.30
N VAL A 67 19.17 -0.48 4.72
CA VAL A 67 18.69 -0.89 6.05
C VAL A 67 19.74 -1.70 6.77
N LEU A 68 19.83 -1.55 8.09
CA LEU A 68 20.73 -2.37 8.91
C LEU A 68 20.25 -3.84 8.88
N GLN A 69 21.17 -4.76 8.60
CA GLN A 69 20.87 -6.18 8.51
C GLN A 69 21.35 -6.92 9.76
N ASP A 70 20.42 -7.47 10.52
CA ASP A 70 20.75 -8.46 11.55
C ASP A 70 21.19 -9.76 10.89
N LYS A 71 22.44 -10.18 11.13
CA LYS A 71 23.05 -11.38 10.52
C LYS A 71 22.33 -12.67 10.93
N ARG A 72 21.54 -12.65 12.00
CA ARG A 72 20.84 -13.82 12.56
C ARG A 72 19.53 -14.13 11.85
N PHE A 73 18.96 -13.17 11.13
CA PHE A 73 17.61 -13.28 10.58
C PHE A 73 17.57 -12.93 9.10
N LYS A 74 16.74 -13.63 8.33
CA LYS A 74 16.41 -13.20 6.97
C LYS A 74 15.60 -11.91 7.03
N ASN A 75 15.90 -10.98 6.12
CA ASN A 75 15.13 -9.76 6.01
C ASN A 75 13.74 -10.06 5.41
N ARG A 76 12.69 -9.74 6.16
CA ARG A 76 11.31 -9.98 5.72
C ARG A 76 10.94 -9.10 4.53
N GLU A 77 11.38 -7.84 4.53
CA GLU A 77 11.10 -6.91 3.43
C GLU A 77 11.67 -7.45 2.12
N LEU A 78 12.93 -7.89 2.12
CA LEU A 78 13.53 -8.54 0.95
C LEU A 78 12.73 -9.77 0.50
N SER A 79 12.31 -10.61 1.45
CA SER A 79 11.58 -11.84 1.15
C SER A 79 10.23 -11.55 0.48
N VAL A 80 9.52 -10.51 0.93
CA VAL A 80 8.27 -10.05 0.33
C VAL A 80 8.51 -9.38 -1.02
N MET A 81 9.49 -8.48 -1.10
CA MET A 81 9.81 -7.74 -2.33
C MET A 81 10.27 -8.64 -3.48
N LYS A 82 10.84 -9.81 -3.17
CA LYS A 82 11.19 -10.83 -4.18
C LYS A 82 9.99 -11.64 -4.68
N SER A 83 8.86 -11.65 -3.97
CA SER A 83 7.68 -12.42 -4.38
C SER A 83 6.60 -11.57 -5.06
N VAL A 84 6.62 -10.25 -4.90
CA VAL A 84 5.60 -9.34 -5.43
C VAL A 84 6.00 -8.72 -6.77
N PHE A 85 5.13 -8.85 -7.77
CA PHE A 85 5.31 -8.29 -9.11
C PHE A 85 3.98 -7.78 -9.63
N HIS A 86 3.72 -6.49 -9.45
CA HIS A 86 2.46 -5.88 -9.82
C HIS A 86 2.66 -4.42 -10.24
N ARG A 87 1.88 -3.94 -11.21
CA ARG A 87 1.98 -2.56 -11.75
C ARG A 87 1.92 -1.49 -10.67
N ASN A 88 1.02 -1.68 -9.71
CA ASN A 88 0.80 -0.75 -8.59
C ASN A 88 1.58 -1.11 -7.33
N VAL A 89 2.64 -1.92 -7.43
CA VAL A 89 3.63 -2.15 -6.37
C VAL A 89 5.00 -1.73 -6.91
N VAL A 90 5.83 -1.10 -6.08
CA VAL A 90 7.18 -0.70 -6.50
C VAL A 90 8.01 -1.94 -6.84
N GLY A 91 8.70 -1.93 -7.97
CA GLY A 91 9.53 -3.06 -8.38
C GLY A 91 10.85 -3.12 -7.61
N LEU A 92 11.24 -4.29 -7.10
CA LEU A 92 12.61 -4.58 -6.70
C LEU A 92 13.41 -5.01 -7.95
N LYS A 93 14.49 -4.29 -8.23
CA LYS A 93 15.38 -4.56 -9.37
C LYS A 93 16.57 -5.41 -8.94
N TYR A 94 17.28 -4.95 -7.91
CA TYR A 94 18.46 -5.61 -7.39
C TYR A 94 18.50 -5.53 -5.87
N PHE A 95 19.31 -6.37 -5.25
CA PHE A 95 19.70 -6.19 -3.86
C PHE A 95 21.17 -6.57 -3.64
N PHE A 96 21.82 -5.92 -2.69
CA PHE A 96 23.21 -6.20 -2.34
C PHE A 96 23.50 -5.87 -0.88
N TYR A 97 24.58 -6.45 -0.35
CA TYR A 97 25.03 -6.20 1.02
C TYR A 97 26.25 -5.28 1.02
N SER A 98 26.29 -4.32 1.95
CA SER A 98 27.42 -3.40 2.12
C SER A 98 27.90 -3.39 3.57
N GLN A 99 29.20 -3.22 3.81
CA GLN A 99 29.74 -3.09 5.16
C GLN A 99 29.67 -1.63 5.62
N GLY A 100 29.33 -1.42 6.89
CA GLY A 100 29.39 -0.11 7.54
C GLY A 100 30.57 0.05 8.49
N GLU A 101 30.64 1.21 9.15
CA GLU A 101 31.62 1.49 10.19
C GLU A 101 31.25 0.67 11.44
N LYS A 102 32.11 -0.30 11.83
CA LYS A 102 31.93 -1.27 12.97
C LYS A 102 31.34 -2.64 12.64
N ASP A 103 31.69 -3.25 11.50
CA ASP A 103 31.26 -4.61 11.10
C ASP A 103 29.75 -4.82 10.93
N ASP A 104 28.99 -3.73 10.96
CA ASP A 104 27.59 -3.70 10.57
C ASP A 104 27.46 -4.12 9.11
N ILE A 105 26.50 -4.98 8.84
CA ILE A 105 26.10 -5.33 7.49
C ILE A 105 24.82 -4.58 7.21
N TYR A 106 24.76 -3.94 6.05
CA TYR A 106 23.57 -3.29 5.54
C TYR A 106 23.06 -4.05 4.33
N LEU A 107 21.75 -4.19 4.26
CA LEU A 107 21.05 -4.62 3.06
C LEU A 107 20.62 -3.38 2.27
N ASN A 108 20.92 -3.37 0.98
CA ASN A 108 20.55 -2.31 0.05
C ASN A 108 19.55 -2.89 -0.96
N LEU A 109 18.34 -2.33 -0.97
CA LEU A 109 17.29 -2.68 -1.94
C LEU A 109 17.29 -1.64 -3.05
N VAL A 110 17.60 -2.05 -4.28
CA VAL A 110 17.54 -1.18 -5.46
C VAL A 110 16.15 -1.31 -6.08
N LEU A 111 15.36 -0.26 -5.93
CA LEU A 111 13.95 -0.18 -6.26
C LEU A 111 13.72 0.74 -7.47
N GLU A 112 12.61 0.53 -8.16
CA GLU A 112 12.06 1.51 -9.10
C GLU A 112 11.90 2.89 -8.44
N TYR A 113 12.33 3.95 -9.13
CA TYR A 113 12.13 5.32 -8.66
C TYR A 113 10.79 5.88 -9.14
N VAL A 114 10.06 6.51 -8.21
CA VAL A 114 8.81 7.23 -8.47
C VAL A 114 8.91 8.61 -7.82
N PRO A 115 8.57 9.71 -8.52
CA PRO A 115 9.03 11.05 -8.16
C PRO A 115 8.37 11.69 -6.92
N GLU A 116 7.11 11.32 -6.64
CA GLU A 116 6.32 11.94 -5.57
C GLU A 116 5.64 10.90 -4.69
N THR A 117 5.01 11.37 -3.61
CA THR A 117 4.15 10.59 -2.72
C THR A 117 2.80 11.27 -2.60
N ILE A 118 1.74 10.52 -2.28
CA ILE A 118 0.43 11.10 -1.95
C ILE A 118 0.58 12.16 -0.84
N TYR A 119 1.43 11.92 0.15
CA TYR A 119 1.71 12.91 1.20
C TYR A 119 2.18 14.26 0.64
N ARG A 120 3.13 14.26 -0.30
CA ARG A 120 3.63 15.49 -0.93
C ARG A 120 2.55 16.17 -1.77
N VAL A 121 1.79 15.40 -2.54
CA VAL A 121 0.67 15.90 -3.35
C VAL A 121 -0.37 16.57 -2.45
N THR A 122 -0.89 15.88 -1.42
CA THR A 122 -1.88 16.45 -0.50
C THR A 122 -1.37 17.73 0.16
N ARG A 123 -0.10 17.76 0.59
CA ARG A 123 0.52 18.96 1.17
C ARG A 123 0.62 20.13 0.18
N GLN A 124 0.94 19.88 -1.09
CA GLN A 124 1.00 20.94 -2.11
C GLN A 124 -0.39 21.58 -2.32
N TYR A 125 -1.43 20.76 -2.50
CA TYR A 125 -2.80 21.23 -2.64
C TYR A 125 -3.28 21.98 -1.38
N ALA A 126 -3.01 21.45 -0.20
CA ALA A 126 -3.37 22.10 1.07
C ALA A 126 -2.70 23.48 1.23
N LYS A 127 -1.40 23.61 0.89
CA LYS A 127 -0.69 24.90 0.89
C LYS A 127 -1.30 25.89 -0.10
N ALA A 128 -1.73 25.41 -1.26
CA ALA A 128 -2.44 26.21 -2.26
C ALA A 128 -3.91 26.49 -1.88
N LYS A 129 -4.40 26.01 -0.73
CA LYS A 129 -5.82 26.07 -0.30
C LYS A 129 -6.77 25.43 -1.33
N GLN A 130 -6.27 24.47 -2.09
CA GLN A 130 -7.01 23.72 -3.10
C GLN A 130 -7.28 22.28 -2.62
N CYS A 131 -8.25 21.62 -3.24
CA CYS A 131 -8.43 20.18 -3.07
C CYS A 131 -7.64 19.44 -4.15
N VAL A 132 -7.21 18.23 -3.83
CA VAL A 132 -6.83 17.26 -4.86
C VAL A 132 -8.04 17.05 -5.78
N PRO A 133 -7.90 17.14 -7.12
CA PRO A 133 -9.01 16.93 -8.03
C PRO A 133 -9.60 15.52 -7.87
N MET A 134 -10.94 15.41 -7.95
CA MET A 134 -11.63 14.16 -7.63
C MET A 134 -11.22 13.00 -8.53
N LEU A 135 -10.93 13.25 -9.81
CA LEU A 135 -10.42 12.23 -10.72
C LEU A 135 -9.10 11.61 -10.22
N TYR A 136 -8.19 12.39 -9.64
CA TYR A 136 -6.96 11.85 -9.04
C TYR A 136 -7.24 11.05 -7.76
N VAL A 137 -8.22 11.46 -6.96
CA VAL A 137 -8.66 10.67 -5.79
C VAL A 137 -9.17 9.31 -6.25
N LYS A 138 -10.05 9.26 -7.25
CA LYS A 138 -10.53 8.01 -7.87
C LYS A 138 -9.36 7.17 -8.38
N LEU A 139 -8.50 7.78 -9.20
CA LEU A 139 -7.41 7.10 -9.88
C LEU A 139 -6.39 6.49 -8.90
N PHE A 140 -5.99 7.23 -7.88
CA PHE A 140 -5.04 6.76 -6.88
C PHE A 140 -5.66 5.72 -5.94
N MET A 141 -6.91 5.92 -5.50
CA MET A 141 -7.57 4.95 -4.63
C MET A 141 -7.86 3.63 -5.34
N TYR A 142 -8.24 3.65 -6.63
CA TYR A 142 -8.44 2.44 -7.42
C TYR A 142 -7.15 1.61 -7.51
N GLN A 143 -6.04 2.25 -7.88
CA GLN A 143 -4.73 1.60 -7.96
C GLN A 143 -4.22 1.11 -6.59
N LEU A 144 -4.53 1.82 -5.51
CA LEU A 144 -4.26 1.34 -4.15
C LEU A 144 -5.05 0.06 -3.85
N PHE A 145 -6.37 0.05 -4.07
CA PHE A 145 -7.17 -1.15 -3.85
C PHE A 145 -6.73 -2.31 -4.74
N ARG A 146 -6.33 -2.05 -5.98
CA ARG A 146 -5.76 -3.08 -6.85
C ARG A 146 -4.46 -3.66 -6.29
N SER A 147 -3.55 -2.80 -5.83
CA SER A 147 -2.31 -3.25 -5.15
C SER A 147 -2.59 -4.07 -3.89
N LEU A 148 -3.60 -3.69 -3.10
CA LEU A 148 -4.03 -4.41 -1.91
C LEU A 148 -4.65 -5.77 -2.26
N ASN A 149 -5.52 -5.83 -3.29
CA ASN A 149 -6.10 -7.08 -3.78
C ASN A 149 -5.00 -8.09 -4.14
N TYR A 150 -3.99 -7.62 -4.86
CA TYR A 150 -2.85 -8.44 -5.26
C TYR A 150 -2.05 -8.97 -4.06
N ILE A 151 -1.62 -8.12 -3.12
CA ILE A 151 -0.81 -8.61 -1.99
C ILE A 151 -1.65 -9.43 -0.99
N HIS A 152 -2.94 -9.11 -0.84
CA HIS A 152 -3.84 -9.86 0.03
C HIS A 152 -4.09 -11.26 -0.52
N SER A 153 -4.21 -11.43 -1.84
CA SER A 153 -4.36 -12.77 -2.46
C SER A 153 -3.14 -13.67 -2.24
N MET A 154 -1.96 -13.08 -2.02
CA MET A 154 -0.73 -13.76 -1.61
C MET A 154 -0.63 -13.97 -0.07
N GLY A 155 -1.65 -13.56 0.69
CA GLY A 155 -1.67 -13.64 2.15
C GLY A 155 -0.86 -12.57 2.88
N ILE A 156 -0.32 -11.59 2.15
CA ILE A 156 0.54 -10.54 2.69
C ILE A 156 -0.33 -9.35 3.11
N CYS A 157 -0.26 -8.96 4.38
CA CYS A 157 -0.80 -7.69 4.86
C CYS A 157 0.31 -6.65 4.94
N HIS A 158 0.07 -5.43 4.45
CA HIS A 158 1.06 -4.36 4.39
C HIS A 158 1.35 -3.77 5.78
N ARG A 159 0.29 -3.54 6.58
CA ARG A 159 0.32 -3.07 7.97
C ARG A 159 0.88 -1.66 8.20
N ASP A 160 1.14 -0.90 7.14
CA ASP A 160 1.56 0.51 7.21
C ASP A 160 1.12 1.32 5.97
N ILE A 161 -0.13 1.13 5.53
CA ILE A 161 -0.71 1.96 4.47
C ILE A 161 -0.90 3.39 4.98
N LYS A 162 -0.29 4.35 4.29
CA LYS A 162 -0.32 5.78 4.60
C LYS A 162 0.16 6.60 3.40
N PRO A 163 -0.17 7.90 3.31
CA PRO A 163 0.20 8.77 2.19
C PRO A 163 1.70 8.79 1.83
N GLN A 164 2.59 8.58 2.81
CA GLN A 164 4.05 8.54 2.58
C GLN A 164 4.51 7.28 1.85
N ASN A 165 3.77 6.17 1.99
CA ASN A 165 4.09 4.86 1.40
C ASN A 165 3.36 4.62 0.07
N LEU A 166 2.71 5.67 -0.46
CA LEU A 166 2.01 5.65 -1.73
C LEU A 166 2.74 6.57 -2.70
N LEU A 167 3.62 5.98 -3.50
CA LEU A 167 4.38 6.69 -4.50
C LEU A 167 3.48 7.03 -5.69
N VAL A 168 3.63 8.22 -6.26
CA VAL A 168 2.84 8.67 -7.41
C VAL A 168 3.68 9.40 -8.45
N ASN A 169 3.26 9.25 -9.69
CA ASN A 169 3.63 10.14 -10.77
C ASN A 169 2.39 10.93 -11.21
N SER A 170 2.26 12.17 -10.72
CA SER A 170 1.09 13.02 -10.98
C SER A 170 0.88 13.33 -12.47
N SER A 171 1.94 13.27 -13.29
CA SER A 171 1.84 13.50 -14.74
C SER A 171 1.20 12.32 -15.48
N THR A 172 1.49 11.08 -15.07
CA THR A 172 0.94 9.86 -15.70
C THR A 172 -0.24 9.28 -14.94
N GLY A 173 -0.52 9.78 -13.74
CA GLY A 173 -1.57 9.27 -12.86
C GLY A 173 -1.26 7.92 -12.20
N VAL A 174 -0.04 7.38 -12.37
CA VAL A 174 0.34 6.08 -11.81
C VAL A 174 0.58 6.18 -10.31
N LEU A 175 0.04 5.22 -9.56
CA LEU A 175 0.33 4.97 -8.14
C LEU A 175 1.03 3.63 -7.95
N LYS A 176 2.04 3.62 -7.05
CA LYS A 176 2.75 2.42 -6.61
C LYS A 176 2.87 2.37 -5.09
N LEU A 177 2.43 1.25 -4.51
CA LEU A 177 2.63 0.93 -3.10
C LEU A 177 4.11 0.58 -2.84
N CYS A 178 4.68 1.16 -1.77
CA CYS A 178 6.06 0.89 -1.35
C CYS A 178 6.18 0.65 0.16
N ASP A 179 7.39 0.32 0.61
CA ASP A 179 7.78 0.12 2.01
C ASP A 179 7.12 -1.10 2.69
N PHE A 180 7.60 -2.28 2.31
CA PHE A 180 7.16 -3.55 2.88
C PHE A 180 7.90 -3.92 4.17
N GLY A 181 8.59 -2.97 4.82
CA GLY A 181 9.32 -3.19 6.07
C GLY A 181 8.43 -3.67 7.22
N SER A 182 7.16 -3.25 7.22
CA SER A 182 6.16 -3.69 8.19
C SER A 182 5.31 -4.86 7.70
N ALA A 183 5.41 -5.27 6.43
CA ALA A 183 4.54 -6.28 5.86
C ALA A 183 4.73 -7.66 6.54
N LYS A 184 3.70 -8.50 6.52
CA LYS A 184 3.77 -9.88 7.01
C LYS A 184 2.71 -10.74 6.33
N THR A 185 3.06 -11.98 6.00
CA THR A 185 2.06 -13.01 5.71
C THR A 185 1.28 -13.34 6.99
N LEU A 186 -0.03 -13.16 6.97
CA LEU A 186 -0.89 -13.46 8.11
C LEU A 186 -1.32 -14.93 8.08
N ILE A 187 -0.99 -15.66 9.15
CA ILE A 187 -1.25 -17.10 9.28
C ILE A 187 -2.31 -17.31 10.36
N ALA A 188 -3.33 -18.11 10.05
CA ALA A 188 -4.42 -18.41 10.97
C ALA A 188 -3.89 -19.06 12.27
N GLY A 189 -4.35 -18.55 13.42
CA GLY A 189 -3.92 -19.02 14.74
C GLY A 189 -2.59 -18.42 15.25
N GLU A 190 -1.82 -17.74 14.40
CA GLU A 190 -0.58 -17.07 14.86
C GLU A 190 -0.87 -15.66 15.37
N PRO A 191 -0.40 -15.31 16.59
CA PRO A 191 -0.54 -13.95 17.09
C PRO A 191 0.38 -12.97 16.33
N ASN A 192 -0.11 -11.75 16.16
CA ASN A 192 0.61 -10.66 15.52
C ASN A 192 0.70 -9.46 16.47
N VAL A 193 1.78 -8.68 16.33
CA VAL A 193 1.96 -7.44 17.11
C VAL A 193 0.86 -6.45 16.77
N SER A 194 0.17 -5.94 17.78
CA SER A 194 -0.93 -4.98 17.66
C SER A 194 -0.45 -3.52 17.53
N TYR A 195 0.66 -3.18 18.18
CA TYR A 195 1.30 -1.86 18.05
C TYR A 195 2.08 -1.75 16.72
N ILE A 196 1.32 -1.73 15.63
CA ILE A 196 1.77 -1.61 14.23
C ILE A 196 0.96 -0.51 13.54
N CYS A 197 1.31 -0.16 12.31
CA CYS A 197 0.73 0.93 11.53
C CYS A 197 1.01 2.32 12.11
N SER A 198 1.18 3.30 11.22
CA SER A 198 1.29 4.70 11.59
C SER A 198 -0.03 5.21 12.19
N ARG A 199 0.06 5.95 13.30
CA ARG A 199 -1.06 6.21 14.23
C ARG A 199 -2.37 6.67 13.57
N TYR A 200 -2.32 7.67 12.68
CA TYR A 200 -3.52 8.25 12.05
C TYR A 200 -4.28 7.27 11.13
N TYR A 201 -3.62 6.21 10.67
CA TYR A 201 -4.16 5.21 9.76
C TYR A 201 -4.40 3.87 10.46
N ARG A 202 -4.17 3.79 11.78
CA ARG A 202 -4.28 2.57 12.56
C ARG A 202 -5.74 2.20 12.77
N ALA A 203 -6.09 0.97 12.40
CA ALA A 203 -7.42 0.41 12.60
C ALA A 203 -7.78 0.29 14.09
N PRO A 204 -9.07 0.46 14.47
CA PRO A 204 -9.47 0.51 15.86
C PRO A 204 -9.16 -0.80 16.60
N GLU A 205 -9.33 -1.96 15.98
CA GLU A 205 -8.96 -3.27 16.57
C GLU A 205 -7.49 -3.36 17.01
N LEU A 206 -6.58 -2.68 16.31
CA LEU A 206 -5.17 -2.59 16.70
C LEU A 206 -4.98 -1.70 17.94
N ILE A 207 -5.78 -0.64 18.06
CA ILE A 207 -5.81 0.24 19.25
C ILE A 207 -6.38 -0.53 20.45
N PHE A 208 -7.39 -1.38 20.22
CA PHE A 208 -7.92 -2.32 21.21
C PHE A 208 -6.96 -3.48 21.51
N GLY A 209 -5.81 -3.58 20.84
CA GLY A 209 -4.77 -4.56 21.15
C GLY A 209 -5.00 -5.94 20.56
N ALA A 210 -5.85 -6.08 19.52
CA ALA A 210 -6.07 -7.36 18.86
C ALA A 210 -4.78 -7.91 18.24
N THR A 211 -4.56 -9.23 18.36
CA THR A 211 -3.40 -9.93 17.78
C THR A 211 -3.77 -10.89 16.66
N ASN A 212 -5.07 -11.16 16.48
CA ASN A 212 -5.67 -12.03 15.47
C ASN A 212 -6.35 -11.24 14.34
N TYR A 213 -5.88 -10.02 14.07
CA TYR A 213 -6.39 -9.18 12.99
C TYR A 213 -6.08 -9.78 11.60
N THR A 214 -6.82 -9.30 10.60
CA THR A 214 -6.73 -9.75 9.21
C THR A 214 -6.25 -8.62 8.29
N GLY A 215 -6.27 -8.84 6.97
CA GLY A 215 -5.92 -7.80 5.97
C GLY A 215 -6.84 -6.58 5.99
N ARG A 216 -7.98 -6.65 6.70
CA ARG A 216 -8.94 -5.55 6.85
C ARG A 216 -8.39 -4.31 7.54
N ILE A 217 -7.25 -4.42 8.23
CA ILE A 217 -6.55 -3.24 8.76
C ILE A 217 -6.02 -2.35 7.62
N ASP A 218 -5.57 -2.93 6.51
CA ASP A 218 -5.10 -2.15 5.36
C ASP A 218 -6.27 -1.42 4.66
N ILE A 219 -7.46 -2.04 4.66
CA ILE A 219 -8.69 -1.43 4.14
C ILE A 219 -9.09 -0.20 4.96
N TRP A 220 -9.04 -0.31 6.30
CA TRP A 220 -9.27 0.82 7.18
C TRP A 220 -8.27 1.96 6.88
N SER A 221 -6.97 1.63 6.81
CA SER A 221 -5.93 2.59 6.50
C SER A 221 -6.14 3.26 5.13
N ALA A 222 -6.59 2.51 4.11
CA ALA A 222 -6.96 3.05 2.80
C ALA A 222 -8.17 4.01 2.89
N GLY A 223 -9.17 3.70 3.73
CA GLY A 223 -10.27 4.63 4.03
C GLY A 223 -9.79 5.95 4.65
N CYS A 224 -8.84 5.88 5.59
CA CYS A 224 -8.21 7.08 6.16
C CYS A 224 -7.44 7.90 5.10
N VAL A 225 -6.71 7.23 4.20
CA VAL A 225 -6.01 7.88 3.07
C VAL A 225 -7.00 8.58 2.13
N MET A 226 -8.11 7.92 1.77
CA MET A 226 -9.14 8.49 0.91
C MET A 226 -9.75 9.75 1.55
N ALA A 227 -10.10 9.68 2.84
CA ALA A 227 -10.62 10.82 3.57
C ALA A 227 -9.61 11.98 3.62
N GLU A 228 -8.33 11.70 3.86
CA GLU A 228 -7.26 12.71 3.89
C GLU A 228 -7.05 13.38 2.53
N LEU A 229 -7.09 12.64 1.43
CA LEU A 229 -7.05 13.18 0.07
C LEU A 229 -8.19 14.18 -0.18
N MET A 230 -9.38 13.88 0.32
CA MET A 230 -10.58 14.71 0.15
C MET A 230 -10.60 15.94 1.08
N LEU A 231 -10.09 15.80 2.31
CA LEU A 231 -10.05 16.85 3.32
C LEU A 231 -8.85 17.80 3.15
N GLY A 232 -7.72 17.26 2.68
CA GLY A 232 -6.42 17.94 2.69
C GLY A 232 -5.65 17.81 4.01
N GLN A 233 -6.19 17.07 4.98
CA GLN A 233 -5.60 16.82 6.29
C GLN A 233 -6.06 15.46 6.84
N PRO A 234 -5.31 14.84 7.78
CA PRO A 234 -5.69 13.55 8.36
C PRO A 234 -7.09 13.59 9.00
N LEU A 235 -7.89 12.53 8.77
CA LEU A 235 -9.24 12.42 9.33
C LEU A 235 -9.24 12.22 10.85
N PHE A 236 -8.27 11.45 11.37
CA PHE A 236 -8.17 11.10 12.78
C PHE A 236 -6.78 11.48 13.34
N PRO A 237 -6.54 12.75 13.68
CA PRO A 237 -5.22 13.24 14.06
C PRO A 237 -4.90 13.05 15.55
N GLY A 238 -4.98 11.82 16.08
CA GLY A 238 -4.76 11.56 17.52
C GLY A 238 -3.31 11.73 18.00
N GLU A 239 -3.11 12.31 19.18
CA GLU A 239 -1.77 12.56 19.74
C GLU A 239 -1.17 11.32 20.44
N SER A 240 -2.02 10.40 20.89
CA SER A 240 -1.66 9.14 21.55
C SER A 240 -2.51 7.97 21.05
N GLY A 241 -2.24 6.74 21.51
CA GLY A 241 -3.08 5.59 21.15
C GLY A 241 -4.53 5.73 21.64
N ILE A 242 -4.71 6.26 22.86
CA ILE A 242 -6.04 6.52 23.43
C ILE A 242 -6.73 7.66 22.70
N ASP A 243 -6.00 8.75 22.45
CA ASP A 243 -6.55 9.92 21.75
C ASP A 243 -6.93 9.59 20.29
N GLN A 244 -6.19 8.70 19.63
CA GLN A 244 -6.57 8.17 18.32
C GLN A 244 -7.95 7.51 18.33
N LEU A 245 -8.28 6.74 19.38
CA LEU A 245 -9.62 6.15 19.52
C LEU A 245 -10.68 7.22 19.78
N VAL A 246 -10.36 8.26 20.55
CA VAL A 246 -11.25 9.41 20.79
C VAL A 246 -11.59 10.12 19.48
N GLU A 247 -10.60 10.39 18.62
CA GLU A 247 -10.83 10.99 17.29
C GLU A 247 -11.74 10.13 16.41
N ILE A 248 -11.58 8.80 16.43
CA ILE A 248 -12.45 7.88 15.70
C ILE A 248 -13.89 7.95 16.25
N ILE A 249 -14.07 7.93 17.58
CA ILE A 249 -15.38 7.99 18.22
C ILE A 249 -16.11 9.31 17.93
N LYS A 250 -15.39 10.44 17.82
CA LYS A 250 -15.99 11.74 17.45
C LYS A 250 -16.68 11.70 16.08
N VAL A 251 -16.21 10.84 15.18
CA VAL A 251 -16.75 10.67 13.83
C VAL A 251 -17.76 9.51 13.76
N LEU A 252 -17.36 8.30 14.16
CA LEU A 252 -18.17 7.09 14.04
C LEU A 252 -19.19 6.91 15.18
N GLY A 253 -19.10 7.73 16.23
CA GLY A 253 -19.84 7.53 17.46
C GLY A 253 -19.24 6.42 18.33
N THR A 254 -19.82 6.20 19.49
CA THR A 254 -19.34 5.17 20.43
C THR A 254 -19.58 3.77 19.86
N PRO A 255 -18.57 2.87 19.80
CA PRO A 255 -18.76 1.53 19.30
C PRO A 255 -19.73 0.76 20.21
N THR A 256 -20.62 -0.01 19.60
CA THR A 256 -21.52 -0.92 20.31
C THR A 256 -20.73 -2.06 20.96
N LYS A 257 -21.34 -2.74 21.95
CA LYS A 257 -20.71 -3.92 22.59
C LYS A 257 -20.34 -5.01 21.58
N GLU A 258 -21.19 -5.22 20.57
CA GLU A 258 -20.92 -6.20 19.51
C GLU A 258 -19.73 -5.77 18.64
N GLN A 259 -19.65 -4.50 18.24
CA GLN A 259 -18.50 -3.98 17.52
C GLN A 259 -17.20 -4.13 18.32
N ILE A 260 -17.20 -3.80 19.62
CA ILE A 260 -16.04 -4.00 20.51
C ILE A 260 -15.65 -5.48 20.55
N ARG A 261 -16.62 -6.39 20.71
CA ARG A 261 -16.37 -7.84 20.72
C ARG A 261 -15.72 -8.32 19.43
N THR A 262 -16.16 -7.81 18.27
CA THR A 262 -15.56 -8.16 16.96
C THR A 262 -14.15 -7.60 16.78
N MET A 263 -13.84 -6.46 17.42
CA MET A 263 -12.49 -5.87 17.38
C MET A 263 -11.52 -6.58 18.31
N ASN A 264 -11.89 -6.77 19.57
CA ASN A 264 -11.12 -7.56 20.53
C ASN A 264 -12.06 -8.13 21.61
N PRO A 265 -12.32 -9.46 21.63
CA PRO A 265 -13.22 -10.08 22.60
C PRO A 265 -12.68 -10.03 24.03
N ASN A 266 -11.37 -9.79 24.23
CA ASN A 266 -10.77 -9.66 25.56
C ASN A 266 -10.95 -8.26 26.17
N TYR A 267 -11.48 -7.30 25.42
CA TYR A 267 -11.64 -5.92 25.85
C TYR A 267 -13.11 -5.60 26.08
N MET A 268 -13.68 -6.04 27.21
CA MET A 268 -15.15 -5.99 27.43
C MET A 268 -15.60 -4.96 28.49
N ASP A 269 -14.71 -4.48 29.36
CA ASP A 269 -15.12 -3.77 30.59
C ASP A 269 -14.90 -2.25 30.59
N HIS A 270 -14.45 -1.66 29.48
CA HIS A 270 -14.23 -0.22 29.40
C HIS A 270 -15.51 0.53 29.01
N ARG A 271 -15.92 1.49 29.84
CA ARG A 271 -17.06 2.37 29.54
C ARG A 271 -16.57 3.60 28.80
N PHE A 272 -17.03 3.75 27.56
CA PHE A 272 -16.84 4.98 26.79
C PHE A 272 -18.01 5.94 27.02
N PRO A 273 -17.76 7.26 27.02
CA PRO A 273 -18.83 8.25 26.89
C PRO A 273 -19.71 7.94 25.68
N GLN A 274 -21.01 8.15 25.79
CA GLN A 274 -21.95 7.92 24.70
C GLN A 274 -21.97 9.13 23.76
N ILE A 275 -21.40 8.96 22.58
CA ILE A 275 -21.25 9.95 21.52
C ILE A 275 -22.01 9.45 20.30
N LYS A 276 -22.89 10.29 19.75
CA LYS A 276 -23.61 9.97 18.52
C LYS A 276 -22.68 10.10 17.30
N PRO A 277 -22.85 9.26 16.27
CA PRO A 277 -22.08 9.39 15.03
C PRO A 277 -22.30 10.77 14.40
N HIS A 278 -21.21 11.37 13.92
CA HIS A 278 -21.27 12.59 13.13
C HIS A 278 -21.48 12.21 11.66
N PRO A 279 -22.52 12.72 10.97
CA PRO A 279 -22.76 12.36 9.58
C PRO A 279 -21.56 12.71 8.69
N PHE A 280 -21.04 11.75 7.93
CA PHE A 280 -19.90 11.98 7.02
C PHE A 280 -20.17 13.10 6.00
N SER A 281 -21.42 13.30 5.59
CA SER A 281 -21.84 14.42 4.74
C SER A 281 -21.58 15.80 5.33
N ARG A 282 -21.40 15.91 6.65
CA ARG A 282 -21.03 17.15 7.35
C ARG A 282 -19.54 17.28 7.64
N ILE A 283 -18.77 16.20 7.46
CA ILE A 283 -17.30 16.18 7.62
C ILE A 283 -16.66 16.69 6.34
N PHE A 284 -17.14 16.22 5.20
CA PHE A 284 -16.62 16.62 3.90
C PHE A 284 -17.32 17.88 3.37
N ARG A 285 -16.71 18.52 2.37
CA ARG A 285 -17.26 19.74 1.75
C ARG A 285 -18.57 19.43 1.04
N ASN A 286 -19.50 20.39 0.98
CA ASN A 286 -20.83 20.24 0.36
C ASN A 286 -20.83 19.70 -1.08
N ARG A 287 -19.74 19.90 -1.84
CA ARG A 287 -19.56 19.42 -3.22
C ARG A 287 -19.09 17.97 -3.33
N THR A 288 -18.93 17.26 -2.21
CA THR A 288 -18.48 15.88 -2.19
C THR A 288 -19.60 14.97 -2.67
N SER A 289 -19.31 14.09 -3.64
CA SER A 289 -20.33 13.22 -4.22
C SER A 289 -20.87 12.19 -3.21
N PRO A 290 -22.16 11.82 -3.26
CA PRO A 290 -22.73 10.76 -2.42
C PRO A 290 -21.93 9.45 -2.50
N GLU A 291 -21.43 9.09 -3.68
CA GLU A 291 -20.65 7.87 -3.92
C GLU A 291 -19.31 7.89 -3.18
N SER A 292 -18.69 9.07 -3.02
CA SER A 292 -17.47 9.22 -2.21
C SER A 292 -17.75 8.95 -0.73
N ILE A 293 -18.87 9.47 -0.23
CA ILE A 293 -19.27 9.29 1.17
C ILE A 293 -19.62 7.82 1.42
N ASP A 294 -20.41 7.23 0.54
CA ASP A 294 -20.83 5.83 0.62
C ASP A 294 -19.61 4.88 0.65
N LEU A 295 -18.64 5.07 -0.26
CA LEU A 295 -17.41 4.26 -0.26
C LEU A 295 -16.66 4.40 1.07
N ILE A 296 -16.40 5.63 1.55
CA ILE A 296 -15.67 5.84 2.81
C ILE A 296 -16.40 5.18 3.99
N THR A 297 -17.73 5.28 4.07
CA THR A 297 -18.49 4.66 5.16
C THR A 297 -18.39 3.13 5.15
N LYS A 298 -18.28 2.52 3.97
CA LYS A 298 -18.09 1.06 3.81
C LYS A 298 -16.64 0.62 4.03
N LEU A 299 -15.68 1.54 4.11
CA LEU A 299 -14.27 1.26 4.45
C LEU A 299 -13.99 1.46 5.95
N LEU A 300 -14.62 2.47 6.57
CA LEU A 300 -14.40 2.89 7.95
C LEU A 300 -15.47 2.34 8.90
N ASP A 301 -15.54 1.01 9.03
CA ASP A 301 -16.40 0.32 10.01
C ASP A 301 -15.56 -0.23 11.18
N TYR A 302 -16.13 -0.18 12.39
CA TYR A 302 -15.53 -0.81 13.58
C TYR A 302 -15.42 -2.32 13.42
N THR A 303 -16.44 -2.99 12.87
CA THR A 303 -16.43 -4.43 12.66
C THR A 303 -15.56 -4.74 11.43
N PRO A 304 -14.39 -5.39 11.57
CA PRO A 304 -13.45 -5.54 10.46
C PRO A 304 -14.04 -6.25 9.24
N THR A 305 -14.90 -7.26 9.47
CA THR A 305 -15.55 -8.06 8.42
C THR A 305 -16.66 -7.33 7.67
N LYS A 306 -17.15 -6.19 8.18
CA LYS A 306 -18.12 -5.33 7.48
C LYS A 306 -17.49 -4.38 6.47
N ARG A 307 -16.16 -4.18 6.57
CA ARG A 307 -15.44 -3.36 5.60
C ARG A 307 -15.51 -4.05 4.23
N LEU A 308 -15.49 -3.30 3.13
CA LEU A 308 -15.32 -3.90 1.80
C LEU A 308 -13.97 -4.63 1.70
N THR A 309 -13.90 -5.70 0.90
CA THR A 309 -12.60 -6.20 0.45
C THR A 309 -12.01 -5.24 -0.58
N SER A 310 -10.72 -5.36 -0.87
CA SER A 310 -10.07 -4.59 -1.93
C SER A 310 -10.77 -4.75 -3.29
N ILE A 311 -11.12 -5.99 -3.66
CA ILE A 311 -11.81 -6.29 -4.92
C ILE A 311 -13.23 -5.71 -4.95
N GLN A 312 -13.98 -5.81 -3.85
CA GLN A 312 -15.30 -5.18 -3.73
C GLN A 312 -15.22 -3.66 -3.82
N ALA A 313 -14.22 -3.05 -3.16
CA ALA A 313 -14.00 -1.61 -3.25
C ALA A 313 -13.77 -1.17 -4.69
N MET A 314 -12.97 -1.90 -5.48
CA MET A 314 -12.75 -1.58 -6.90
C MET A 314 -14.05 -1.58 -7.72
N THR A 315 -15.04 -2.43 -7.39
CA THR A 315 -16.35 -2.46 -8.06
C THR A 315 -17.30 -1.31 -7.68
N HIS A 316 -16.92 -0.47 -6.73
CA HIS A 316 -17.80 0.59 -6.23
C HIS A 316 -18.14 1.63 -7.33
N PRO A 317 -19.37 2.17 -7.37
CA PRO A 317 -19.78 3.19 -8.35
C PRO A 317 -18.93 4.46 -8.34
N PHE A 318 -18.24 4.74 -7.22
CA PHE A 318 -17.26 5.83 -7.11
C PHE A 318 -16.21 5.78 -8.22
N PHE A 319 -15.87 4.58 -8.72
CA PHE A 319 -14.86 4.36 -9.76
C PHE A 319 -15.43 4.27 -11.18
N ASP A 320 -16.74 4.43 -11.40
CA ASP A 320 -17.34 4.26 -12.74
C ASP A 320 -16.79 5.23 -13.79
N GLU A 321 -16.42 6.45 -13.37
CA GLU A 321 -15.74 7.41 -14.25
C GLU A 321 -14.43 6.85 -14.83
N LEU A 322 -13.71 5.99 -14.10
CA LEU A 322 -12.48 5.37 -14.61
C LEU A 322 -12.75 4.30 -15.68
N ARG A 323 -13.98 3.76 -15.71
CA ARG A 323 -14.43 2.73 -16.67
C ARG A 323 -14.98 3.32 -17.96
N ASP A 324 -15.17 4.64 -18.04
CA ASP A 324 -15.56 5.30 -19.27
C ASP A 324 -14.33 5.45 -20.18
N PRO A 325 -14.34 4.88 -21.41
CA PRO A 325 -13.20 4.97 -22.34
C PRO A 325 -12.88 6.40 -22.78
N ASN A 326 -13.80 7.35 -22.56
CA ASN A 326 -13.61 8.76 -22.89
C ASN A 326 -12.95 9.56 -21.76
N THR A 327 -12.82 9.00 -20.55
CA THR A 327 -12.16 9.69 -19.44
C THR A 327 -10.69 9.92 -19.74
N LYS A 328 -10.24 11.16 -19.54
CA LYS A 328 -8.85 11.59 -19.71
C LYS A 328 -8.36 12.28 -18.45
N LEU A 329 -7.04 12.31 -18.27
CA LEU A 329 -6.40 13.18 -17.31
C LEU A 329 -6.67 14.65 -17.65
N HIS A 330 -6.53 15.54 -16.67
CA HIS A 330 -6.69 16.99 -16.88
C HIS A 330 -5.71 17.56 -17.92
N SER A 331 -4.59 16.87 -18.17
CA SER A 331 -3.64 17.20 -19.24
C SER A 331 -4.13 16.85 -20.65
N GLY A 332 -5.28 16.17 -20.78
CA GLY A 332 -5.79 15.60 -22.03
C GLY A 332 -5.20 14.24 -22.39
N GLN A 333 -4.25 13.73 -21.60
CA GLN A 333 -3.66 12.40 -21.79
C GLN A 333 -4.61 11.29 -21.34
N ASP A 334 -4.41 10.09 -21.89
CA ASP A 334 -5.10 8.87 -21.44
C ASP A 334 -4.82 8.57 -19.96
N LEU A 335 -5.77 7.89 -19.32
CA LEU A 335 -5.53 7.29 -18.01
C LEU A 335 -4.41 6.24 -18.12
N PRO A 336 -3.66 5.97 -17.04
CA PRO A 336 -2.74 4.83 -17.01
C PRO A 336 -3.50 3.52 -17.19
N GLU A 337 -2.80 2.43 -17.49
CA GLU A 337 -3.43 1.11 -17.57
C GLU A 337 -4.05 0.71 -16.21
N LEU A 338 -5.36 0.44 -16.22
CA LEU A 338 -6.14 0.09 -15.02
C LEU A 338 -6.70 -1.33 -15.06
N PHE A 339 -6.89 -1.91 -16.24
CA PHE A 339 -7.73 -3.08 -16.44
C PHE A 339 -6.96 -4.28 -17.00
N ASP A 340 -5.63 -4.24 -17.01
CA ASP A 340 -4.72 -5.37 -17.33
C ASP A 340 -4.65 -6.39 -16.18
N PHE A 341 -5.81 -6.84 -15.69
CA PHE A 341 -5.90 -7.78 -14.58
C PHE A 341 -5.28 -9.14 -14.91
N THR A 342 -4.62 -9.75 -13.93
CA THR A 342 -4.16 -11.14 -14.04
C THR A 342 -5.25 -12.13 -13.63
N ILE A 343 -5.05 -13.41 -13.99
CA ILE A 343 -5.90 -14.50 -13.50
C ILE A 343 -5.91 -14.53 -11.97
N GLU A 344 -4.75 -14.32 -11.32
CA GLU A 344 -4.64 -14.29 -9.86
C GLU A 344 -5.48 -13.18 -9.22
N GLU A 345 -5.48 -11.97 -9.79
CA GLU A 345 -6.27 -10.85 -9.27
C GLU A 345 -7.78 -11.11 -9.38
N LEU A 346 -8.21 -11.67 -10.52
CA LEU A 346 -9.61 -11.98 -10.82
C LEU A 346 -10.12 -13.22 -10.05
N SER A 347 -9.23 -14.14 -9.69
CA SER A 347 -9.58 -15.35 -8.94
C SER A 347 -9.96 -15.08 -7.49
N VAL A 348 -9.70 -13.88 -6.97
CA VAL A 348 -10.08 -13.49 -5.59
C VAL A 348 -11.59 -13.53 -5.41
N ASP A 349 -12.35 -13.01 -6.38
CA ASP A 349 -13.80 -13.07 -6.40
C ASP A 349 -14.32 -13.10 -7.85
N PRO A 350 -14.46 -14.29 -8.46
CA PRO A 350 -14.93 -14.44 -9.83
C PRO A 350 -16.38 -14.00 -10.05
N THR A 351 -17.14 -13.69 -8.99
CA THR A 351 -18.51 -13.17 -9.16
C THR A 351 -18.52 -11.70 -9.57
N LEU A 352 -17.37 -11.01 -9.50
CA LEU A 352 -17.24 -9.57 -9.74
C LEU A 352 -16.61 -9.21 -11.10
N LEU A 353 -16.34 -10.18 -11.97
CA LEU A 353 -15.57 -9.97 -13.21
C LEU A 353 -16.19 -8.91 -14.13
N GLU A 354 -17.50 -8.98 -14.37
CA GLU A 354 -18.20 -8.03 -15.24
C GLU A 354 -18.21 -6.60 -14.67
N ALA A 355 -18.15 -6.45 -13.34
CA ALA A 355 -18.05 -5.14 -12.69
C ALA A 355 -16.61 -4.58 -12.67
N LEU A 356 -15.61 -5.47 -12.70
CA LEU A 356 -14.20 -5.10 -12.72
C LEU A 356 -13.71 -4.76 -14.12
N VAL A 357 -14.09 -5.57 -15.12
CA VAL A 357 -13.61 -5.49 -16.50
C VAL A 357 -14.66 -4.78 -17.35
N PRO A 358 -14.45 -3.50 -17.71
CA PRO A 358 -15.41 -2.80 -18.56
C PRO A 358 -15.45 -3.44 -19.96
N PRO A 359 -16.61 -3.39 -20.66
CA PRO A 359 -16.80 -4.11 -21.93
C PRO A 359 -15.73 -3.84 -22.99
N HIS A 360 -15.23 -2.61 -23.06
CA HIS A 360 -14.22 -2.19 -24.03
C HIS A 360 -12.81 -2.76 -23.76
N ARG A 361 -12.59 -3.44 -22.62
CA ARG A 361 -11.31 -4.08 -22.24
C ARG A 361 -11.35 -5.60 -22.30
N VAL A 362 -12.52 -6.19 -22.57
CA VAL A 362 -12.70 -7.64 -22.61
C VAL A 362 -11.81 -8.27 -23.70
N ALA A 363 -11.78 -7.66 -24.89
CA ALA A 363 -10.96 -8.13 -26.00
C ALA A 363 -9.46 -8.13 -25.66
N ASP A 364 -9.00 -7.14 -24.89
CA ASP A 364 -7.59 -7.04 -24.48
C ASP A 364 -7.20 -8.15 -23.50
N LEU A 365 -8.09 -8.50 -22.56
CA LEU A 365 -7.86 -9.65 -21.67
C LEU A 365 -7.93 -10.98 -22.41
N GLN A 366 -8.87 -11.13 -23.34
CA GLN A 366 -8.97 -12.33 -24.19
C GLN A 366 -7.71 -12.53 -25.04
N ALA A 367 -7.15 -11.45 -25.59
CA ALA A 367 -5.87 -11.50 -26.32
C ALA A 367 -4.69 -11.96 -25.44
N ASN A 368 -4.78 -11.77 -24.13
CA ASN A 368 -3.82 -12.26 -23.13
C ASN A 368 -4.21 -13.62 -22.53
N GLY A 369 -5.19 -14.32 -23.10
CA GLY A 369 -5.62 -15.66 -22.67
C GLY A 369 -6.58 -15.68 -21.48
N ILE A 370 -7.22 -14.55 -21.16
CA ILE A 370 -8.19 -14.42 -20.06
C ILE A 370 -9.58 -14.15 -20.64
N ASP A 371 -10.43 -15.17 -20.68
CA ASP A 371 -11.84 -15.03 -21.03
C ASP A 371 -12.69 -14.89 -19.76
N ILE A 372 -13.29 -13.72 -19.55
CA ILE A 372 -14.11 -13.46 -18.35
C ILE A 372 -15.44 -14.21 -18.35
N TYR A 373 -15.95 -14.63 -19.51
CA TYR A 373 -17.22 -15.36 -19.62
C TYR A 373 -17.03 -16.88 -19.48
N GLN A 374 -15.82 -17.37 -19.71
CA GLN A 374 -15.40 -18.76 -19.49
C GLN A 374 -14.26 -18.82 -18.46
N PHE A 375 -14.32 -17.94 -17.46
CA PHE A 375 -13.23 -17.76 -16.52
C PHE A 375 -13.04 -18.98 -15.63
N VAL A 376 -11.83 -19.54 -15.63
CA VAL A 376 -11.44 -20.60 -14.71
C VAL A 376 -10.57 -19.99 -13.62
N ALA A 377 -11.16 -19.81 -12.44
CA ALA A 377 -10.45 -19.27 -11.30
C ALA A 377 -9.28 -20.17 -10.88
N LYS A 378 -8.13 -19.56 -10.63
CA LYS A 378 -7.00 -20.23 -9.99
C LYS A 378 -7.40 -20.55 -8.54
N PRO A 379 -7.15 -21.77 -8.05
CA PRO A 379 -7.43 -22.10 -6.66
C PRO A 379 -6.67 -21.15 -5.73
N LEU A 380 -7.42 -20.45 -4.87
CA LEU A 380 -6.83 -19.72 -3.75
C LEU A 380 -6.29 -20.73 -2.72
N PRO A 381 -5.24 -20.38 -1.96
CA PRO A 381 -4.76 -21.25 -0.88
C PRO A 381 -5.90 -21.64 0.08
N ILE A 382 -5.92 -22.89 0.54
CA ILE A 382 -6.87 -23.40 1.54
C ILE A 382 -6.10 -23.74 2.82
N PRO A 383 -6.43 -23.16 3.98
CA PRO A 383 -7.49 -22.16 4.20
C PRO A 383 -7.20 -20.82 3.50
N LEU A 384 -8.26 -20.06 3.19
CA LEU A 384 -8.15 -18.74 2.55
C LEU A 384 -7.17 -17.87 3.35
N PRO A 385 -6.21 -17.18 2.71
CA PRO A 385 -5.27 -16.35 3.44
C PRO A 385 -5.99 -15.34 4.33
N LEU A 386 -5.52 -15.16 5.57
CA LEU A 386 -6.10 -14.17 6.49
C LEU A 386 -6.05 -12.75 5.92
N ALA A 387 -5.16 -12.44 4.98
CA ALA A 387 -5.17 -11.13 4.35
C ALA A 387 -6.41 -10.88 3.46
N LEU A 388 -7.07 -11.93 2.94
CA LEU A 388 -8.31 -11.83 2.17
C LEU A 388 -9.58 -11.87 3.04
N GLN A 389 -9.49 -12.39 4.26
CA GLN A 389 -10.60 -12.49 5.21
C GLN A 389 -10.89 -11.12 5.84
#